data_AF-A0A1H6STX0-F1
#
_entry.id   AF-A0A1H6STX0-F1
#
_cell.length_a   1.000
_cell.length_b   1.000
_cell.length_c   1.000
_cell.angle_alpha   90.00
_cell.angle_beta   90.00
_cell.angle_gamma   90.00
#
_symmetry.space_group_name_H-M   'P 1'
#
loop_
_entity.id
_entity.type
_entity.pdbx_description
1 polymer ?
#
loop_
_entity_poly.entity_id
_entity_poly.type
_entity_poly.pdbx_seq_one_letter_code
_entity_poly.pdbx_strand_id
1 'polypeptide(L)'
;MSRLERYQSRAQAALNRNADLLYRHTLTFRLGPHEWPLRCSVRDPQRLRPDTLGQLQALAGSRGLVYTDLRVISHHPADTVPIPGATCAWDDGTLEVLEWSQASDFTGTRVGIAVLRRP
;
A
#
# COMPACT_ATOMS: atom_id res chain seq x y z
N MET A 1 -0.14 1.51 -32.21
CA MET A 1 0.06 1.91 -30.80
C MET A 1 -0.66 3.24 -30.54
N SER A 2 -1.65 3.25 -29.66
CA SER A 2 -2.49 4.43 -29.37
C SER A 2 -1.76 5.50 -28.55
N ARG A 3 -2.34 6.71 -28.45
CA ARG A 3 -1.80 7.78 -27.59
C ARG A 3 -1.79 7.37 -26.11
N LEU A 4 -2.82 6.65 -25.67
CA LEU A 4 -2.92 6.13 -24.31
C LEU A 4 -1.83 5.09 -24.03
N GLU A 5 -1.66 4.11 -24.92
CA GLU A 5 -0.61 3.08 -24.79
C GLU A 5 0.79 3.69 -24.69
N ARG A 6 1.06 4.78 -25.43
CA ARG A 6 2.34 5.50 -25.32
C ARG A 6 2.55 6.11 -23.94
N TYR A 7 1.52 6.66 -23.32
CA TYR A 7 1.63 7.20 -21.96
C TYR A 7 1.78 6.11 -20.92
N GLN A 8 1.02 5.01 -21.04
CA GLN A 8 1.17 3.84 -20.18
C GLN A 8 2.59 3.26 -20.26
N SER A 9 3.11 3.07 -21.47
CA SER A 9 4.48 2.57 -21.68
C SER A 9 5.52 3.51 -21.06
N ARG A 10 5.38 4.83 -21.23
CA ARG A 10 6.28 5.82 -20.60
C ARG A 10 6.21 5.79 -19.08
N ALA A 11 5.01 5.68 -18.51
CA ALA A 11 4.80 5.60 -17.07
C ALA A 11 5.42 4.32 -16.50
N GLN A 12 5.18 3.17 -17.13
CA GLN A 12 5.78 1.91 -16.71
C GLN A 12 7.32 1.93 -16.81
N ALA A 13 7.87 2.49 -17.87
CA ALA A 13 9.31 2.64 -18.01
C ALA A 13 9.90 3.56 -16.93
N ALA A 14 9.18 4.61 -16.54
CA ALA A 14 9.60 5.49 -15.45
C ALA A 14 9.55 4.78 -14.09
N LEU A 15 8.51 3.99 -13.81
CA LEU A 15 8.43 3.16 -12.60
C LEU A 15 9.60 2.19 -12.52
N ASN A 16 9.82 1.40 -13.58
CA ASN A 16 10.86 0.37 -13.58
C ASN A 16 12.25 0.99 -13.36
N ARG A 17 12.54 2.15 -13.96
CA ARG A 17 13.81 2.86 -13.74
C ARG A 17 14.01 3.39 -12.33
N ASN A 18 12.93 3.63 -11.58
CA ASN A 18 12.97 4.25 -10.25
C ASN A 18 12.44 3.31 -9.16
N ALA A 19 12.29 2.01 -9.46
CA ALA A 19 11.57 1.08 -8.60
C ALA A 19 12.14 1.04 -7.18
N ASP A 20 13.46 1.01 -7.05
CA ASP A 20 14.15 0.94 -5.75
C ASP A 20 13.94 2.20 -4.89
N LEU A 21 13.74 3.36 -5.52
CA LEU A 21 13.46 4.62 -4.82
C LEU A 21 11.99 4.75 -4.43
N LEU A 22 11.10 4.21 -5.27
CA LEU A 22 9.65 4.28 -5.10
C LEU A 22 9.15 3.20 -4.14
N TYR A 23 9.75 2.02 -4.11
CA TYR A 23 9.33 0.85 -3.35
C TYR A 23 10.47 0.35 -2.45
N ARG A 24 10.82 1.19 -1.48
CA ARG A 24 12.02 1.05 -0.64
C ARG A 24 12.02 -0.13 0.32
N HIS A 25 10.88 -0.80 0.51
CA HIS A 25 10.74 -1.91 1.44
C HIS A 25 10.38 -3.18 0.67
N THR A 26 10.88 -4.31 1.16
CA THR A 26 10.37 -5.63 0.80
C THR A 26 9.81 -6.26 2.07
N LEU A 27 8.49 -6.38 2.14
CA LEU A 27 7.76 -6.89 3.30
C LEU A 27 7.12 -8.23 2.95
N THR A 28 6.99 -9.13 3.92
CA THR A 28 6.23 -10.37 3.73
C THR A 28 4.97 -10.30 4.59
N PHE A 29 3.82 -10.13 3.94
CA PHE A 29 2.53 -10.16 4.61
C PHE A 29 2.05 -11.60 4.76
N ARG A 30 1.34 -11.88 5.84
CA ARG A 30 0.86 -13.22 6.19
C ARG A 30 -0.58 -13.21 6.68
N LEU A 31 -1.32 -14.27 6.33
CA LEU A 31 -2.63 -14.56 6.91
C LEU A 31 -2.84 -16.07 6.93
N GLY A 32 -2.81 -16.67 8.12
CA GLY A 32 -2.79 -18.12 8.26
C GLY A 32 -1.57 -18.72 7.54
N PRO A 33 -1.75 -19.71 6.64
CA PRO A 33 -0.64 -20.33 5.91
C PRO A 33 -0.18 -19.53 4.68
N HIS A 34 -0.87 -18.44 4.33
CA HIS A 34 -0.59 -17.70 3.10
C HIS A 34 0.44 -16.60 3.33
N GLU A 35 1.35 -16.44 2.38
CA GLU A 35 2.38 -15.41 2.38
C GLU A 35 2.38 -14.60 1.08
N TRP A 36 2.63 -13.29 1.21
CA TRP A 36 2.74 -12.36 0.09
C TRP A 36 4.02 -11.51 0.25
N PRO A 37 5.13 -11.88 -0.41
CA PRO A 37 6.27 -11.00 -0.54
C PRO A 37 5.87 -9.78 -1.40
N LEU A 38 6.12 -8.59 -0.88
CA LEU A 38 5.62 -7.34 -1.45
C LEU A 38 6.71 -6.28 -1.41
N ARG A 39 7.12 -5.77 -2.58
CA ARG A 39 7.89 -4.53 -2.68
C ARG A 39 6.94 -3.36 -2.56
N CYS A 40 7.22 -2.46 -1.63
CA CYS A 40 6.32 -1.35 -1.36
C CYS A 40 7.02 -0.13 -0.75
N SER A 41 6.30 0.99 -0.74
CA SER A 41 6.57 2.09 0.19
C SER A 41 5.45 2.16 1.21
N VAL A 42 5.79 2.43 2.46
CA VAL A 42 4.84 2.76 3.51
C VAL A 42 4.97 4.26 3.83
N ARG A 43 3.84 4.96 3.94
CA ARG A 43 3.79 6.39 4.24
C ARG A 43 3.10 6.64 5.58
N ASP A 44 3.74 7.47 6.40
CA ASP A 44 3.18 7.99 7.65
C ASP A 44 1.95 8.87 7.41
N PRO A 45 0.98 8.88 8.33
CA PRO A 45 -0.23 9.69 8.22
C PRO A 45 0.08 11.19 8.16
N GLN A 46 1.15 11.64 8.83
CA GLN A 46 1.59 13.03 8.91
C GLN A 46 2.05 13.55 7.55
N ARG A 47 2.39 12.65 6.62
CA ARG A 47 2.77 12.98 5.24
C ARG A 47 1.57 12.96 4.28
N LEU A 48 0.37 12.66 4.77
CA LEU A 48 -0.87 12.69 4.00
C LEU A 48 -1.51 14.08 4.08
N ARG A 49 -2.34 14.38 3.09
CA ARG A 49 -3.19 15.58 3.14
C ARG A 49 -4.24 15.42 4.25
N PRO A 50 -4.62 16.50 4.97
CA PRO A 50 -5.60 16.43 6.05
C PRO A 50 -6.90 15.72 5.67
N ASP A 51 -7.46 16.03 4.49
CA ASP A 51 -8.71 15.41 4.02
C ASP A 51 -8.57 13.90 3.83
N THR A 52 -7.43 13.45 3.29
CA THR A 52 -7.15 12.02 3.11
C THR A 52 -7.04 11.35 4.47
N LEU A 53 -6.33 11.97 5.42
CA LEU A 53 -6.23 11.43 6.78
C LEU A 53 -7.60 11.29 7.45
N GLY A 54 -8.46 12.32 7.34
CA GLY A 54 -9.81 12.28 7.89
C GLY A 54 -10.67 11.16 7.30
N GLN A 55 -10.57 10.92 5.99
CA GLN A 55 -11.26 9.80 5.32
C GLN A 55 -10.78 8.44 5.84
N LEU A 56 -9.47 8.27 6.01
CA LEU A 56 -8.91 7.02 6.53
C LEU A 56 -9.32 6.77 7.98
N GLN A 57 -9.34 7.81 8.81
CA GLN A 57 -9.79 7.73 10.20
C GLN A 57 -11.28 7.38 10.28
N ALA A 58 -12.13 7.98 9.44
CA ALA A 58 -13.54 7.66 9.38
C ALA A 58 -13.79 6.20 8.94
N LEU A 59 -13.02 5.70 7.96
CA LEU A 59 -13.08 4.30 7.53
C LEU A 59 -12.69 3.34 8.67
N ALA A 60 -11.60 3.61 9.37
CA ALA A 60 -11.16 2.77 10.47
C ALA A 60 -12.14 2.82 11.65
N GLY A 61 -12.70 4.00 11.93
CA GLY A 61 -13.72 4.21 12.94
C GLY A 61 -15.03 3.47 12.65
N SER A 62 -15.50 3.45 11.39
CA SER A 62 -16.72 2.73 11.01
C SER A 62 -16.59 1.21 11.17
N ARG A 63 -15.36 0.68 11.15
CA ARG A 63 -15.05 -0.73 11.40
C ARG A 63 -14.77 -1.06 12.88
N GLY A 64 -14.81 -0.06 13.78
CA GLY A 64 -14.55 -0.25 15.21
C GLY A 64 -13.14 -0.74 15.53
N LEU A 65 -12.16 -0.39 14.69
CA LEU A 65 -10.80 -0.91 14.82
C LEU A 65 -10.03 -0.19 15.92
N VAL A 66 -9.34 -0.96 16.76
CA VAL A 66 -8.35 -0.44 17.72
C VAL A 66 -6.98 -0.45 17.06
N TYR A 67 -6.42 0.74 16.81
CA TYR A 67 -5.13 0.90 16.16
C TYR A 67 -4.37 2.09 16.76
N THR A 68 -3.04 2.07 16.59
CA THR A 68 -2.17 3.17 17.01
C THR A 68 -2.07 4.22 15.91
N ASP A 69 -1.92 3.78 14.66
CA ASP A 69 -1.77 4.69 13.52
C ASP A 69 -2.31 4.12 12.20
N LEU A 70 -2.55 4.98 11.22
CA LEU A 70 -2.92 4.63 9.85
C LEU A 70 -1.73 4.83 8.91
N ARG A 71 -1.51 3.86 8.04
CA ARG A 71 -0.44 3.86 7.07
C ARG A 71 -0.99 3.70 5.66
N VAL A 72 -0.32 4.31 4.69
CA VAL A 72 -0.64 4.14 3.28
C VAL A 72 0.49 3.36 2.60
N ILE A 73 0.13 2.23 1.99
CA ILE A 73 1.05 1.35 1.29
C ILE A 73 0.94 1.64 -0.21
N SER A 74 2.04 1.78 -0.92
CA SER A 74 2.06 1.79 -2.39
C SER A 74 2.87 0.60 -2.86
N HIS A 75 2.25 -0.33 -3.59
CA HIS A 75 2.88 -1.58 -3.97
C HIS A 75 3.51 -1.52 -5.37
N HIS A 76 4.55 -2.33 -5.58
CA HIS A 76 5.12 -2.51 -6.90
C HIS A 76 4.15 -3.30 -7.80
N PRO A 77 3.85 -2.84 -9.03
CA PRO A 77 2.77 -3.41 -9.86
C PRO A 77 2.97 -4.85 -10.34
N ALA A 78 4.20 -5.36 -10.28
CA ALA A 78 4.50 -6.76 -10.62
C ALA A 78 4.27 -7.73 -9.45
N ASP A 79 4.01 -7.23 -8.24
CA ASP A 79 3.83 -8.07 -7.05
C ASP A 79 2.35 -8.32 -6.78
N THR A 80 2.06 -9.48 -6.20
CA THR A 80 0.69 -9.80 -5.78
C THR A 80 0.39 -9.07 -4.48
N VAL A 81 -0.70 -8.30 -4.45
CA VAL A 81 -1.12 -7.62 -3.22
C VAL A 81 -1.66 -8.62 -2.19
N PRO A 82 -1.30 -8.48 -0.91
CA PRO A 82 -1.91 -9.26 0.16
C PRO A 82 -3.40 -8.95 0.31
N ILE A 83 -4.18 -9.93 0.74
CA ILE A 83 -5.60 -9.75 1.03
C ILE A 83 -5.81 -8.92 2.31
N PRO A 84 -6.96 -8.24 2.47
CA PRO A 84 -7.34 -7.60 3.72
C PRO A 84 -7.23 -8.55 4.93
N GLY A 85 -6.77 -8.02 6.06
CA GLY A 85 -6.47 -8.75 7.29
C GLY A 85 -5.06 -9.36 7.34
N ALA A 86 -4.34 -9.44 6.22
CA ALA A 86 -2.96 -9.90 6.23
C ALA A 86 -2.04 -8.91 6.94
N THR A 87 -1.07 -9.44 7.69
CA THR A 87 -0.20 -8.66 8.56
C THR A 87 1.28 -8.85 8.24
N CYS A 88 2.10 -7.86 8.55
CA CYS A 88 3.55 -8.00 8.58
C CYS A 88 4.14 -7.25 9.79
N ALA A 89 5.36 -7.63 10.17
CA ALA A 89 6.12 -6.85 11.14
C ALA A 89 6.53 -5.52 10.47
N TRP A 90 6.31 -4.42 11.19
CA TRP A 90 6.66 -3.07 10.72
C TRP A 90 7.09 -2.21 11.91
N ASP A 91 8.33 -1.72 11.85
CA ASP A 91 8.98 -1.02 12.97
C ASP A 91 8.85 -1.84 14.27
N ASP A 92 8.25 -1.24 15.30
CA ASP A 92 7.98 -1.80 16.63
C ASP A 92 6.56 -2.39 16.76
N GLY A 93 5.85 -2.57 15.64
CA GLY A 93 4.46 -3.00 15.64
C GLY A 93 4.10 -3.98 14.52
N THR A 94 2.80 -4.17 14.36
CA THR A 94 2.20 -5.01 13.33
C THR A 94 1.38 -4.16 12.39
N LEU A 95 1.71 -4.23 11.10
CA LEU A 95 0.98 -3.56 10.03
C LEU A 95 -0.04 -4.51 9.44
N GLU A 96 -1.32 -4.16 9.51
CA GLU A 96 -2.45 -4.96 9.02
C GLU A 96 -3.12 -4.26 7.85
N VAL A 97 -3.28 -4.95 6.72
CA VAL A 97 -3.94 -4.40 5.53
C VAL A 97 -5.45 -4.33 5.73
N LEU A 98 -6.06 -3.17 5.50
CA LEU A 98 -7.51 -3.00 5.56
C LEU A 98 -8.18 -3.14 4.20
N GLU A 99 -7.62 -2.52 3.17
CA GLU A 99 -8.15 -2.52 1.82
C GLU A 99 -7.13 -2.01 0.80
N TRP A 100 -7.41 -2.27 -0.47
CA TRP A 100 -6.63 -1.78 -1.61
C TRP A 100 -7.52 -1.00 -2.56
N SER A 101 -6.96 0.06 -3.12
CA SER A 101 -7.55 0.75 -4.27
C SER A 101 -7.61 -0.16 -5.50
N GLN A 102 -8.35 0.27 -6.50
CA GLN A 102 -8.19 -0.22 -7.85
C GLN A 102 -6.76 0.05 -8.36
N ALA A 103 -6.30 -0.77 -9.29
CA ALA A 103 -5.02 -0.56 -9.94
C ALA A 103 -5.08 0.70 -10.82
N SER A 104 -4.03 1.51 -10.79
CA SER A 104 -3.90 2.65 -11.70
C SER A 104 -3.76 2.17 -13.14
N ASP A 105 -4.60 2.67 -14.04
CA ASP A 105 -4.57 2.36 -15.48
C ASP A 105 -3.24 2.73 -16.16
N PHE A 106 -2.42 3.58 -15.52
CA PHE A 106 -1.13 4.03 -16.06
C PHE A 106 0.06 3.26 -15.52
N THR A 107 -0.04 2.75 -14.29
CA THR A 107 1.13 2.25 -13.55
C THR A 107 0.94 0.84 -13.02
N GLY A 108 -0.28 0.29 -13.05
CA GLY A 108 -0.65 -0.94 -12.35
C GLY A 108 -0.59 -0.84 -10.82
N THR A 109 -0.05 0.26 -10.27
CA THR A 109 0.12 0.45 -8.84
C THR A 109 -1.24 0.61 -8.18
N ARG A 110 -1.39 -0.08 -7.05
CA ARG A 110 -2.50 0.03 -6.10
C ARG A 110 -1.97 0.67 -4.84
N VAL A 111 -2.83 1.44 -4.20
CA VAL A 111 -2.58 2.05 -2.91
C VAL A 111 -3.41 1.31 -1.87
N GLY A 112 -2.75 0.82 -0.84
CA GLY A 112 -3.35 0.09 0.27
C GLY A 112 -3.49 0.99 1.49
N ILE A 113 -4.52 0.74 2.27
CA ILE A 113 -4.70 1.33 3.59
C ILE A 113 -4.36 0.23 4.59
N ALA A 114 -3.57 0.57 5.59
CA ALA A 114 -3.20 -0.34 6.65
C ALA A 114 -3.29 0.35 8.01
N VAL A 115 -3.58 -0.43 9.05
CA VAL A 115 -3.47 0.01 10.44
C VAL A 115 -2.18 -0.52 11.03
N LEU A 116 -1.51 0.33 11.79
CA LEU A 116 -0.38 -0.05 12.63
C LEU A 116 -0.89 -0.26 14.05
N ARG A 117 -0.63 -1.43 14.60
CA ARG A 117 -0.92 -1.78 16.00
C ARG A 117 0.40 -1.96 16.75
N ARG A 118 0.55 -1.28 17.87
CA ARG A 118 1.65 -1.48 18.82
C ARG A 118 1.15 -2.25 20.06
N PRO A 119 2.03 -3.03 20.72
CA PRO A 119 1.73 -3.65 22.01
C PRO A 119 1.32 -2.63 23.08
#